data_AF-A0A2T6D9Z3-F1
#
_entry.id   AF-A0A2T6D9Z3-F1
#
_cell.length_a   1.000
_cell.length_b   1.000
_cell.length_c   1.000
_cell.angle_alpha   90.00
_cell.angle_beta   90.00
_cell.angle_gamma   90.00
#
_symmetry.space_group_name_H-M   'P 1'
#
loop_
_entity.id
_entity.type
_entity.pdbx_description
1 polymer ?
#
loop_
_entity_poly.entity_id
_entity_poly.type
_entity_poly.pdbx_seq_one_letter_code
_entity_poly.pdbx_strand_id
1 'polypeptide(L)'
;MTLHDRIAARNPLGITLDDAHQLCLWTFCTLDVLPPELRAEPLDRATLAETFSRLARQGHVNSPDPAITAPAYWDALIDQLLNGGRELDRDFRTRIPSLL
;
A
#
# COMPACT_ATOMS: atom_id res chain seq x y z
N MET A 1 4.94 -4.20 -15.34
CA MET A 1 4.04 -3.21 -14.72
C MET A 1 4.28 -3.29 -13.23
N THR A 2 4.54 -2.17 -12.57
CA THR A 2 4.83 -2.15 -11.13
C THR A 2 3.54 -2.12 -10.32
N LEU A 3 3.61 -2.47 -9.02
CA LEU A 3 2.49 -2.32 -8.08
C LEU A 3 1.92 -0.89 -8.09
N HIS A 4 2.80 0.11 -8.10
CA HIS A 4 2.41 1.51 -8.24
C HIS A 4 1.55 1.76 -9.47
N ASP A 5 2.03 1.34 -10.65
CA ASP A 5 1.35 1.61 -11.92
C ASP A 5 -0.02 0.93 -11.94
N ARG A 6 -0.12 -0.27 -11.34
CA ARG A 6 -1.40 -0.97 -11.23
C ARG A 6 -2.39 -0.19 -10.37
N ILE A 7 -1.98 0.25 -9.18
CA ILE A 7 -2.85 1.01 -8.26
C ILE A 7 -3.28 2.32 -8.92
N ALA A 8 -2.36 3.06 -9.52
CA ALA A 8 -2.65 4.32 -10.21
C ALA A 8 -3.63 4.14 -11.38
N ALA A 9 -3.45 3.08 -12.19
CA ALA A 9 -4.33 2.80 -13.33
C ALA A 9 -5.74 2.36 -12.90
N ARG A 10 -5.86 1.61 -11.80
CA ARG A 10 -7.16 1.14 -11.27
C ARG A 10 -7.92 2.24 -10.54
N ASN A 11 -7.23 3.19 -9.94
CA ASN A 11 -7.80 4.18 -9.04
C ASN A 11 -7.45 5.61 -9.52
N PRO A 12 -8.06 6.08 -10.63
CA PRO A 12 -7.76 7.40 -11.20
C PRO A 12 -8.13 8.57 -10.29
N LEU A 13 -9.05 8.35 -9.33
CA LEU A 13 -9.43 9.33 -8.29
C LEU A 13 -8.67 9.14 -6.97
N GLY A 14 -7.65 8.27 -6.95
CA GLY A 14 -6.93 7.87 -5.76
C GLY A 14 -7.72 6.91 -4.86
N ILE A 15 -7.01 6.31 -3.91
CA ILE A 15 -7.56 5.42 -2.87
C ILE A 15 -7.59 6.15 -1.54
N THR A 16 -8.42 5.69 -0.60
CA THR A 16 -8.41 6.26 0.75
C THR A 16 -7.08 5.95 1.46
N LEU A 17 -6.71 6.78 2.44
CA LEU A 17 -5.52 6.50 3.26
C LEU A 17 -5.64 5.15 4.00
N ASP A 18 -6.84 4.77 4.44
CA ASP A 18 -7.04 3.48 5.10
C ASP A 18 -6.81 2.32 4.13
N ASP A 19 -7.35 2.39 2.91
CA ASP A 19 -7.10 1.38 1.88
C ASP A 19 -5.62 1.29 1.52
N ALA A 20 -4.93 2.44 1.40
CA ALA A 20 -3.51 2.48 1.14
C ALA A 20 -2.69 1.82 2.26
N HIS A 21 -3.05 2.10 3.53
CA HIS A 21 -2.43 1.46 4.68
C HIS A 21 -2.62 -0.05 4.66
N GLN A 22 -3.87 -0.51 4.53
CA GLN A 22 -4.18 -1.93 4.52
C GLN A 22 -3.51 -2.64 3.34
N LEU A 23 -3.50 -2.04 2.15
CA LEU A 23 -2.83 -2.60 0.98
C LEU A 23 -1.32 -2.73 1.19
N CYS A 24 -0.67 -1.72 1.76
CA CYS A 24 0.75 -1.75 2.11
C CYS A 24 1.05 -2.88 3.10
N LEU A 25 0.30 -2.95 4.19
CA LEU A 25 0.50 -3.96 5.23
C LEU A 25 0.20 -5.38 4.75
N TRP A 26 -0.88 -5.58 3.99
CA TRP A 26 -1.22 -6.87 3.41
C TRP A 26 -0.15 -7.35 2.43
N THR A 27 0.35 -6.45 1.58
CA THR A 27 1.42 -6.77 0.61
C THR A 27 2.74 -7.09 1.30
N PHE A 28 3.04 -6.42 2.42
CA PHE A 28 4.21 -6.73 3.26
C PHE A 28 4.11 -8.14 3.87
N CYS A 29 2.92 -8.56 4.31
CA CYS A 29 2.75 -9.86 4.96
C CYS A 29 2.60 -11.04 4.00
N THR A 30 2.00 -10.85 2.83
CA THR A 30 1.75 -11.92 1.87
C THR A 30 1.62 -11.42 0.44
N LEU A 31 2.08 -12.22 -0.51
CA LEU A 31 1.90 -11.98 -1.94
C LEU A 31 0.55 -12.52 -2.48
N ASP A 32 -0.24 -13.23 -1.67
CA ASP A 32 -1.51 -13.84 -2.11
C ASP A 32 -2.54 -12.80 -2.54
N VAL A 33 -2.46 -11.60 -1.97
CA VAL A 33 -3.31 -10.46 -2.30
C VAL A 33 -2.95 -9.81 -3.63
N LEU A 34 -1.74 -10.06 -4.14
CA LEU A 34 -1.31 -9.50 -5.40
C LEU A 34 -1.78 -10.35 -6.58
N PRO A 35 -2.18 -9.73 -7.70
CA PRO A 35 -2.31 -10.38 -8.99
C PRO A 35 -1.04 -11.18 -9.34
N PRO A 36 -1.14 -12.37 -9.97
CA PRO A 36 0.00 -13.23 -10.27
C PRO A 36 1.18 -12.52 -10.95
N GLU A 37 0.89 -11.59 -11.86
CA GLU A 37 1.86 -10.79 -12.60
C GLU A 37 2.68 -9.83 -11.74
N LEU A 38 2.20 -9.45 -10.55
CA LEU A 38 2.91 -8.59 -9.60
C LEU A 38 3.70 -9.39 -8.56
N ARG A 39 3.46 -10.70 -8.41
CA ARG A 39 4.14 -11.55 -7.41
C ARG A 39 5.62 -11.77 -7.69
N ALA A 40 6.05 -11.55 -8.93
CA ALA A 40 7.45 -11.62 -9.33
C ALA A 40 8.22 -10.31 -9.05
N GLU A 41 7.52 -9.24 -8.67
CA GLU A 41 8.15 -7.97 -8.32
C GLU A 41 8.86 -8.09 -6.97
N PRO A 42 10.13 -7.67 -6.85
CA PRO A 42 10.84 -7.66 -5.58
C PRO A 42 10.27 -6.55 -4.67
N LEU A 43 9.28 -6.91 -3.86
CA LEU A 43 8.59 -6.01 -2.93
C LEU A 43 9.12 -6.20 -1.51
N ASP A 44 10.34 -5.73 -1.28
CA ASP A 44 10.85 -5.59 0.07
C ASP A 44 10.25 -4.37 0.79
N ARG A 45 10.53 -4.25 2.08
CA ARG A 45 10.02 -3.17 2.93
C ARG A 45 10.33 -1.79 2.35
N ALA A 46 11.56 -1.55 1.93
CA ALA A 46 11.99 -0.26 1.39
C ALA A 46 11.26 0.07 0.08
N THR A 47 11.08 -0.94 -0.77
CA THR A 47 10.36 -0.81 -2.04
C THR A 47 8.89 -0.53 -1.83
N LEU A 48 8.24 -1.17 -0.85
CA LEU A 48 6.86 -0.86 -0.46
C LEU A 48 6.74 0.56 0.08
N ALA A 49 7.61 0.96 1.00
CA ALA A 49 7.61 2.31 1.57
C ALA A 49 7.77 3.38 0.49
N GLU A 50 8.71 3.22 -0.46
CA GLU A 50 8.87 4.14 -1.58
C GLU A 50 7.66 4.08 -2.53
N THR A 51 7.10 2.90 -2.79
CA THR A 51 5.92 2.74 -3.67
C THR A 51 4.73 3.54 -3.16
N PHE A 52 4.37 3.40 -1.88
CA PHE A 52 3.24 4.12 -1.29
C PHE A 52 3.53 5.60 -1.06
N SER A 53 4.79 5.95 -0.76
CA SER A 53 5.25 7.34 -0.73
C SER A 53 5.11 8.01 -2.11
N ARG A 54 5.44 7.31 -3.19
CA ARG A 54 5.28 7.81 -4.57
C ARG A 54 3.80 7.99 -4.93
N LEU A 55 2.94 7.02 -4.59
CA LEU A 55 1.49 7.14 -4.79
C LEU A 55 0.94 8.38 -4.08
N ALA A 56 1.35 8.61 -2.83
CA ALA A 56 0.98 9.80 -2.07
C ALA A 56 1.45 11.11 -2.71
N ARG A 57 2.73 11.20 -3.11
CA ARG A 57 3.29 12.39 -3.79
C ARG A 57 2.52 12.74 -5.07
N GLN A 58 1.97 11.73 -5.75
CA GLN A 58 1.23 11.89 -7.00
C GLN A 58 -0.28 12.07 -6.80
N GLY A 59 -0.77 12.13 -5.55
CA GLY A 59 -2.20 12.30 -5.26
C GLY A 59 -3.04 11.04 -5.45
N HIS A 60 -2.43 9.86 -5.57
CA HIS A 60 -3.14 8.58 -5.63
C HIS A 60 -3.54 8.06 -4.24
N VAL A 61 -3.15 8.73 -3.16
CA VAL A 61 -3.62 8.47 -1.79
C VAL A 61 -4.32 9.72 -1.28
N ASN A 62 -5.62 9.60 -1.03
CA ASN A 62 -6.48 10.70 -0.59
C ASN A 62 -6.31 10.94 0.91
N SER A 63 -5.49 11.93 1.24
CA SER A 63 -5.25 12.36 2.62
C SER A 63 -4.74 13.80 2.67
N PRO A 64 -5.15 14.59 3.67
CA PRO A 64 -4.58 15.92 3.92
C PRO A 64 -3.22 15.88 4.63
N ASP A 65 -2.79 14.72 5.14
CA ASP A 65 -1.54 14.60 5.90
C ASP A 65 -0.32 14.58 4.96
N PRO A 66 0.56 15.59 4.97
CA PRO A 66 1.75 15.62 4.13
C PRO A 66 2.81 14.58 4.52
N ALA A 67 2.78 14.06 5.75
CA ALA A 67 3.79 13.11 6.24
C ALA A 67 3.80 11.81 5.43
N ILE A 68 2.64 11.42 4.87
CA ILE A 68 2.49 10.21 4.05
C ILE A 68 3.30 10.28 2.74
N THR A 69 3.77 11.46 2.34
CA THR A 69 4.63 11.62 1.15
C THR A 69 6.06 11.16 1.41
N ALA A 70 6.44 10.89 2.67
CA ALA A 70 7.76 10.40 3.05
C ALA A 70 7.78 8.86 3.19
N PRO A 71 8.79 8.15 2.67
CA PRO A 71 8.91 6.70 2.88
C PRO A 71 8.96 6.29 4.35
N ALA A 72 9.59 7.12 5.20
CA ALA A 72 9.70 6.88 6.64
C ALA A 72 8.34 6.74 7.35
N TYR A 73 7.28 7.39 6.83
CA TYR A 73 5.92 7.23 7.35
C TYR A 73 5.41 5.79 7.14
N TRP A 74 5.62 5.24 5.95
CA TRP A 74 5.19 3.89 5.60
C TRP A 74 6.06 2.81 6.26
N ASP A 75 7.34 3.10 6.49
CA ASP A 75 8.20 2.25 7.32
C ASP A 75 7.69 2.18 8.76
N ALA A 76 7.38 3.33 9.36
CA ALA A 76 6.84 3.39 10.72
C ALA A 76 5.48 2.65 10.82
N LEU A 77 4.67 2.70 9.76
CA LEU A 77 3.44 1.93 9.67
C LEU A 77 3.69 0.41 9.73
N ILE A 78 4.70 -0.09 9.01
CA ILE A 78 5.08 -1.51 9.07
C ILE A 78 5.60 -1.87 10.47
N ASP A 79 6.38 -0.98 11.09
CA ASP A 79 6.83 -1.18 12.48
C ASP A 79 5.66 -1.25 13.47
N GLN A 80 4.61 -0.45 13.28
CA GLN A 80 3.41 -0.53 14.11
C GLN A 80 2.73 -1.90 13.97
N LEU A 81 2.66 -2.46 12.77
CA LEU A 81 2.14 -3.82 12.58
C LEU A 81 3.01 -4.86 13.30
N LEU A 82 4.33 -4.80 13.11
CA LEU A 82 5.27 -5.77 13.69
C LEU A 82 5.28 -5.72 15.24
N ASN A 83 5.05 -4.54 15.82
CA ASN A 83 5.00 -4.34 17.27
C ASN A 83 3.59 -4.48 17.87
N GLY A 84 2.58 -4.90 17.08
CA GLY A 84 1.19 -5.07 17.54
C GLY A 84 0.44 -3.76 17.82
N GLY A 85 0.99 -2.61 17.39
CA GLY A 85 0.33 -1.30 17.46
C GLY A 85 -0.70 -1.08 16.35
N ARG A 86 -0.78 -1.99 15.37
CA ARG A 86 -1.78 -1.97 14.30
C ARG A 86 -2.16 -3.37 13.87
N GLU A 87 -3.43 -3.56 13.50
CA GLU A 87 -3.97 -4.83 13.02
C GLU A 87 -4.29 -4.79 11.52
N LEU A 88 -4.19 -5.95 10.88
CA LEU A 88 -4.70 -6.18 9.53
C LEU A 88 -6.22 -6.32 9.60
N ASP A 89 -6.93 -5.52 8.80
CA ASP A 89 -8.35 -5.71 8.58
C ASP A 89 -8.54 -7.00 7.76
N ARG A 90 -9.21 -7.99 8.36
CA ARG A 90 -9.47 -9.29 7.72
C ARG A 90 -10.46 -9.17 6.56
N ASP A 91 -11.38 -8.22 6.64
CA ASP A 91 -12.41 -8.00 5.62
C ASP A 91 -11.86 -7.17 4.46
N PHE A 92 -10.70 -6.52 4.62
CA PHE A 92 -10.02 -5.78 3.56
C PHE A 92 -9.78 -6.62 2.30
N ARG A 93 -9.57 -7.94 2.44
CA ARG A 93 -9.39 -8.85 1.29
C ARG A 93 -10.53 -8.78 0.28
N THR A 94 -11.74 -8.43 0.72
CA THR A 94 -12.91 -8.27 -0.16
C THR A 94 -12.84 -7.00 -1.03
N ARG A 95 -12.06 -5.99 -0.60
CA ARG A 95 -11.84 -4.72 -1.31
C ARG A 95 -10.64 -4.77 -2.27
N ILE A 96 -9.71 -5.70 -2.10
CA ILE A 96 -8.50 -5.81 -2.92
C ILE A 96 -8.77 -5.90 -4.43
N PRO A 97 -9.77 -6.68 -4.91
CA PRO A 97 -10.06 -6.76 -6.35
C PRO A 97 -10.48 -5.42 -6.99
N SER A 98 -11.02 -4.47 -6.22
CA SER A 98 -11.30 -3.12 -6.72
C SER A 98 -10.08 -2.20 -6.73
N LEU A 99 -9.04 -2.55 -5.97
CA LEU A 99 -7.84 -1.72 -5.81
C LEU A 99 -6.68 -2.16 -6.73
N LEU A 100 -6.62 -3.45 -7.12
CA LEU A 100 -5.53 -4.06 -7.90
C LEU A 100 -5.93 -4.64 -9.27
#